data_AF-A0A2U3Q2K7-F1
#
_entry.id   AF-A0A2U3Q2K7-F1
#
_cell.length_a   1.000
_cell.length_b   1.000
_cell.length_c   1.000
_cell.angle_alpha   90.00
_cell.angle_beta   90.00
_cell.angle_gamma   90.00
#
_symmetry.space_group_name_H-M   'P 1'
#
loop_
_entity.id
_entity.type
_entity.pdbx_description
1 polymer ?
#
loop_
_entity_poly.entity_id
_entity_poly.type
_entity_poly.pdbx_seq_one_letter_code
_entity_poly.pdbx_strand_id
1 'polypeptide(L)'
;MKIRTHAESHVVELDDGSQWKIFPGDLATTLSWKPETDLRLERSAERTSSHVLVNTADQSRVRVIPADETWPDGEVKNALRGG
;
A
#
# COMPACT_ATOMS: atom_id res chain seq x y z
N MET A 1 -13.08 2.73 3.15
CA MET A 1 -12.14 2.70 4.30
C MET A 1 -11.35 3.99 4.26
N LYS A 2 -10.87 4.50 5.39
CA LYS A 2 -10.07 5.74 5.45
C LYS A 2 -8.75 5.52 6.17
N ILE A 3 -7.79 6.39 5.93
CA ILE A 3 -6.50 6.35 6.61
C ILE A 3 -6.68 6.91 8.02
N ARG A 4 -6.45 6.07 9.02
CA ARG A 4 -6.52 6.45 10.42
C ARG A 4 -5.22 7.08 10.90
N THR A 5 -4.07 6.48 10.57
CA THR A 5 -2.74 6.97 10.98
C THR A 5 -1.66 6.41 10.05
N HIS A 6 -0.61 7.21 9.79
CA HIS A 6 0.65 6.72 9.24
C HIS A 6 1.61 6.49 10.40
N ALA A 7 1.76 5.24 10.83
CA ALA A 7 2.57 4.88 12.00
C ALA A 7 4.09 4.94 11.69
N GLU A 8 4.46 4.56 10.47
CA GLU A 8 5.82 4.62 9.92
C GLU A 8 5.70 5.05 8.45
N SER A 9 6.72 5.68 7.84
CA SER A 9 6.62 6.26 6.47
C SER A 9 6.18 5.28 5.36
N HIS A 10 6.10 3.99 5.67
CA HIS A 10 5.71 2.90 4.78
C HIS A 10 4.59 2.01 5.34
N VAL A 11 3.94 2.38 6.45
CA VAL A 11 2.82 1.64 7.04
C VAL A 11 1.60 2.54 7.22
N VAL A 12 0.45 2.10 6.71
CA VAL A 12 -0.84 2.76 6.88
C VAL A 12 -1.78 1.92 7.75
N GLU A 13 -2.37 2.56 8.74
CA GLU A 13 -3.48 2.00 9.51
C GLU A 13 -4.80 2.54 8.96
N LEU A 14 -5.73 1.63 8.67
CA LEU A 14 -7.07 1.96 8.20
C LEU A 14 -8.07 2.08 9.37
N ASP A 15 -9.24 2.66 9.10
CA ASP A 15 -10.28 2.89 10.12
C ASP A 15 -10.81 1.60 10.78
N ASP A 16 -10.74 0.47 10.08
CA ASP A 16 -11.10 -0.86 10.56
C ASP A 16 -10.05 -1.47 11.50
N GLY A 17 -8.91 -0.80 11.70
CA GLY A 17 -7.77 -1.26 12.49
C GLY A 17 -6.78 -2.13 11.71
N SER A 18 -7.00 -2.36 10.41
CA SER A 18 -6.08 -3.11 9.58
C SER A 18 -4.83 -2.29 9.27
N GLN A 19 -3.66 -2.92 9.34
CA GLN A 19 -2.37 -2.28 9.07
C GLN A 19 -1.70 -2.88 7.83
N TRP A 20 -1.21 -2.01 6.95
CA TRP A 20 -0.69 -2.38 5.64
C TRP A 20 0.65 -1.71 5.36
N LYS A 21 1.64 -2.51 4.96
CA LYS A 21 2.92 -2.02 4.43
C LYS A 21 2.77 -1.65 2.96
N ILE A 22 3.22 -0.46 2.62
CA ILE A 22 3.23 0.08 1.26
C ILE A 22 4.45 -0.44 0.50
N PHE A 23 4.24 -0.80 -0.76
CA PHE A 23 5.32 -1.20 -1.65
C PHE A 23 6.30 -0.03 -1.84
N PRO A 24 7.62 -0.24 -1.71
CA PRO A 24 8.59 0.86 -1.75
C PRO A 24 8.51 1.74 -3.00
N GLY A 25 8.19 1.15 -4.16
CA GLY A 25 8.04 1.89 -5.42
C GLY A 25 6.79 2.78 -5.49
N ASP A 26 5.80 2.54 -4.63
CA ASP A 26 4.51 3.24 -4.62
C ASP A 26 4.41 4.26 -3.47
N LEU A 27 5.46 4.39 -2.65
CA LEU A 27 5.50 5.33 -1.51
C LEU A 27 5.19 6.76 -1.93
N ALA A 28 5.71 7.21 -3.07
CA ALA A 28 5.47 8.56 -3.58
C ALA A 28 3.96 8.84 -3.82
N THR A 29 3.21 7.84 -4.29
CA THR A 29 1.77 7.94 -4.51
C THR A 29 1.02 8.11 -3.19
N THR A 30 1.44 7.39 -2.14
CA THR A 30 0.80 7.48 -0.82
C THR A 30 1.01 8.81 -0.12
N LEU A 31 2.07 9.56 -0.45
CA LEU A 31 2.30 10.91 0.07
C LEU A 31 1.24 11.92 -0.39
N SER A 32 0.55 11.64 -1.48
CA SER A 32 -0.54 12.49 -2.00
C SER A 32 -1.89 12.16 -1.36
N TRP A 33 -1.98 11.09 -0.56
CA TRP A 33 -3.22 10.69 0.10
C TRP A 33 -3.38 11.43 1.43
N LYS A 34 -4.58 11.92 1.69
CA LYS A 34 -4.93 12.58 2.94
C LYS A 34 -5.57 11.56 3.88
N PRO A 35 -5.59 11.82 5.20
CA PRO A 35 -6.34 11.00 6.16
C PRO A 35 -7.82 10.79 5.75
N GLU A 36 -8.38 11.81 5.10
CA GLU A 36 -9.76 11.89 4.64
C GLU A 36 -10.04 11.04 3.39
N THR A 37 -8.99 10.58 2.70
CA THR A 37 -9.08 9.84 1.45
C THR A 37 -9.84 8.53 1.66
N ASP A 38 -10.89 8.36 0.86
CA ASP A 38 -11.59 7.09 0.77
C ASP A 38 -10.76 6.09 -0.06
N LEU A 39 -10.41 4.99 0.59
CA LEU A 39 -9.67 3.87 0.06
C LEU A 39 -10.55 2.63 -0.04
N ARG A 40 -10.30 1.86 -1.09
CA ARG A 40 -10.79 0.50 -1.29
C ARG A 40 -9.63 -0.48 -1.26
N LEU A 41 -9.74 -1.53 -0.46
CA LEU A 41 -8.79 -2.64 -0.47
C LEU A 41 -9.26 -3.69 -1.48
N GLU A 42 -8.36 -4.12 -2.36
CA GLU A 42 -8.58 -5.19 -3.34
C GLU A 42 -7.51 -6.26 -3.19
N ARG A 43 -7.85 -7.53 -3.47
CA ARG A 43 -6.82 -8.57 -3.57
C ARG A 43 -5.98 -8.35 -4.82
N SER A 44 -4.67 -8.45 -4.65
CA SER A 44 -3.74 -8.42 -5.78
C SER A 44 -3.65 -9.82 -6.40
N ALA A 45 -3.51 -9.87 -7.72
CA ALA A 45 -3.15 -11.09 -8.44
C ALA A 45 -1.62 -11.19 -8.64
N GLU A 46 -0.87 -10.16 -8.26
CA GLU A 46 0.58 -10.16 -8.38
C GLU A 46 1.22 -11.05 -7.31
N ARG A 47 2.38 -11.60 -7.64
CA ARG A 47 3.12 -12.47 -6.71
C ARG A 47 3.85 -11.69 -5.62
N THR A 48 4.20 -10.44 -5.91
CA THR A 48 4.95 -9.55 -5.02
C THR A 48 4.09 -8.88 -3.96
N SER A 49 2.79 -8.67 -4.23
CA SER A 49 1.87 -7.96 -3.34
C SER A 49 0.65 -8.82 -3.05
N SER A 50 0.15 -8.76 -1.82
CA SER A 50 -1.03 -9.52 -1.41
C SER A 50 -2.32 -8.76 -1.75
N HIS A 51 -2.28 -7.43 -1.60
CA HIS A 51 -3.42 -6.55 -1.80
C HIS A 51 -3.02 -5.24 -2.49
N VAL A 52 -4.02 -4.48 -2.93
CA VAL A 52 -3.87 -3.15 -3.52
C VAL A 52 -4.86 -2.20 -2.83
N LEU A 53 -4.35 -1.07 -2.35
CA LEU A 53 -5.18 0.05 -1.93
C LEU A 53 -5.47 0.93 -3.14
N VAL A 54 -6.75 1.22 -3.36
CA VAL A 54 -7.23 2.07 -4.45
C VAL A 54 -7.89 3.30 -3.85
N ASN A 55 -7.37 4.47 -4.16
CA ASN A 55 -8.01 5.73 -3.83
C ASN A 55 -9.22 5.92 -4.74
N THR A 56 -10.41 6.01 -4.15
CA THR A 56 -11.65 6.08 -4.93
C THR A 56 -11.85 7.43 -5.61
N ALA A 57 -11.21 8.49 -5.13
CA ALA A 57 -11.34 9.85 -5.67
C ALA A 57 -10.57 10.03 -6.98
N ASP A 58 -9.33 9.56 -7.06
CA ASP A 58 -8.46 9.74 -8.24
C ASP A 58 -8.05 8.43 -8.92
N GLN A 59 -8.50 7.27 -8.40
CA GLN A 59 -8.20 5.93 -8.92
C GLN A 59 -6.71 5.53 -8.84
N SER A 60 -5.86 6.27 -8.11
CA SER A 60 -4.49 5.84 -7.83
C SER A 60 -4.49 4.54 -7.04
N ARG A 61 -3.54 3.67 -7.38
CA ARG A 61 -3.42 2.32 -6.83
C ARG A 61 -2.05 2.13 -6.21
N VAL A 62 -2.00 1.51 -5.04
CA VAL A 62 -0.77 1.27 -4.29
C VAL A 62 -0.75 -0.18 -3.83
N ARG A 63 0.34 -0.87 -4.11
CA ARG A 63 0.52 -2.27 -3.70
C ARG A 63 0.85 -2.34 -2.22
N VAL A 64 0.25 -3.31 -1.54
CA VAL A 64 0.42 -3.49 -0.10
C VAL A 64 0.51 -4.97 0.32
N ILE A 65 1.12 -5.19 1.47
CA ILE A 65 1.12 -6.46 2.22
C ILE A 65 0.73 -6.20 3.68
N PRO A 66 0.27 -7.20 4.44
CA PRO A 66 0.03 -7.06 5.87
C PRO A 66 1.26 -6.52 6.61
N ALA A 67 1.05 -5.69 7.63
CA ALA A 67 2.16 -5.06 8.35
C ALA A 67 3.04 -6.07 9.13
N ASP A 68 2.54 -7.26 9.44
CA ASP A 68 3.32 -8.35 10.04
C ASP A 68 4.13 -9.15 9.01
N GLU A 69 3.87 -8.98 7.71
CA GLU A 69 4.60 -9.64 6.64
C GLU A 69 5.82 -8.84 6.17
N THR A 70 6.80 -9.54 5.60
CA THR A 70 8.00 -8.96 5.00
C THR A 70 7.93 -9.10 3.49
N TRP A 71 8.33 -8.05 2.78
CA TRP A 71 8.37 -8.12 1.33
C TRP A 71 9.33 -9.21 0.85
N PRO A 72 8.98 -9.96 -0.21
CA PRO A 72 9.91 -10.91 -0.82
C PRO A 72 11.06 -10.14 -1.48
N ASP A 73 12.20 -10.01 -0.78
CA ASP A 73 13.36 -9.19 -1.19
C ASP A 73 13.81 -9.42 -2.65
N GLY A 74 13.79 -10.68 -3.09
CA GLY A 74 14.16 -11.06 -4.46
C GLY A 74 13.20 -10.53 -5.52
N GLU A 75 11.90 -10.46 -5.23
CA GLU A 75 10.89 -9.97 -6.17
C GLU A 75 10.79 -8.44 -6.13
N VAL A 76 10.93 -7.80 -4.96
CA VAL A 76 11.01 -6.33 -4.85
C VAL A 76 12.21 -5.78 -5.62
N LYS A 77 13.40 -6.39 -5.47
CA LYS A 77 14.60 -5.95 -6.19
C LYS A 77 14.46 -6.08 -7.70
N ASN A 78 13.82 -7.14 -8.19
CA ASN A 78 13.55 -7.29 -9.62
C ASN A 78 12.54 -6.26 -10.12
N ALA A 79 11.46 -6.03 -9.36
CA ALA A 79 10.45 -5.03 -9.70
C ALA A 79 11.01 -3.60 -9.72
N LEU A 80 11.91 -3.25 -8.79
CA LEU A 80 12.55 -1.93 -8.72
C LEU A 80 13.66 -1.71 -9.77
N ARG A 81 14.28 -2.79 -10.29
CA ARG A 81 15.29 -2.68 -11.36
C ARG A 81 14.71 -2.52 -12.76
N GLY A 82 13.42 -2.83 -12.94
CA GLY A 82 12.74 -2.73 -14.24
C GLY A 82 12.03 -1.39 -14.48
N GLY A 83 12.13 -0.44 -13.55
CA GLY A 83 11.52 0.90 -13.62
C GLY A 83 12.48 1.96 -14.15
#